data_AF-A0AAI8YRX4-F1
#
_entry.id   AF-A0AAI8YRX4-F1
#
_cell.length_a   1.000
_cell.length_b   1.000
_cell.length_c   1.000
_cell.angle_alpha   90.00
_cell.angle_beta   90.00
_cell.angle_gamma   90.00
#
_symmetry.space_group_name_H-M   'P 1'
#
loop_
_entity.id
_entity.type
_entity.pdbx_description
1 polymer ?
#
loop_
_entity_poly.entity_id
_entity_poly.type
_entity_poly.pdbx_seq_one_letter_code
_entity_poly.pdbx_strand_id
1 'polypeptide(L)'
;MTSRLRLPTLLLTSLSIGLNLAILGTAARSLHVYNSQRTTNVYFLPVWSGHFDTRELSALIGTSAVIFLLNAVVLVSLFVTALPANALILLSTTLSTLLSLIALIFSSVLNTRHPADRATLQSWTCTWHSIPNQNVPRQYDTLCHETRFAFYTTIPSFLLQLLLLSLATTTLFSSRRQHSNIRLDEEKDHHELASRRPQSFDTKATEASLPESMRVVAPKQEFR
;
A
#
# COMPACT_ATOMS: atom_id res chain seq x y z
N MET A 1 12.66 -5.40 8.33
CA MET A 1 12.08 -6.42 7.42
C MET A 1 13.16 -7.41 7.05
N THR A 2 12.95 -8.70 7.31
CA THR A 2 13.83 -9.77 6.81
C THR A 2 13.88 -9.71 5.28
N SER A 3 15.06 -9.89 4.67
CA SER A 3 15.26 -9.73 3.22
C SER A 3 14.30 -10.57 2.37
N ARG A 4 13.77 -11.67 2.93
CA ARG A 4 12.80 -12.55 2.27
C ARG A 4 11.42 -11.93 2.03
N LEU A 5 10.98 -10.97 2.85
CA LEU A 5 9.66 -10.33 2.67
C LEU A 5 9.72 -9.07 1.79
N ARG A 6 10.91 -8.52 1.54
CA ARG A 6 11.06 -7.33 0.67
C ARG A 6 10.79 -7.65 -0.80
N LEU A 7 11.26 -8.81 -1.26
CA LEU A 7 11.11 -9.25 -2.66
C LEU A 7 9.64 -9.41 -3.07
N PRO A 8 8.77 -10.15 -2.32
CA PRO A 8 7.36 -10.24 -2.67
C PRO A 8 6.66 -8.88 -2.58
N THR A 9 6.95 -8.03 -1.58
CA THR A 9 6.34 -6.69 -1.51
C THR A 9 6.70 -5.84 -2.72
N LEU A 10 7.94 -5.90 -3.21
CA LEU A 10 8.38 -5.17 -4.40
C LEU A 10 7.69 -5.68 -5.67
N LEU A 11 7.58 -7.00 -5.84
CA LEU A 11 6.85 -7.59 -6.97
C LEU A 11 5.37 -7.22 -6.95
N LEU A 12 4.70 -7.32 -5.79
CA LEU A 12 3.28 -6.99 -5.68
C LEU A 12 3.01 -5.49 -5.89
N THR A 13 3.86 -4.62 -5.34
CA THR A 13 3.73 -3.16 -5.53
C THR A 13 3.96 -2.75 -6.97
N SER A 14 5.00 -3.27 -7.63
CA SER A 14 5.25 -2.98 -9.06
C SER A 14 4.13 -3.47 -9.96
N LEU A 15 3.60 -4.68 -9.72
CA LEU A 15 2.45 -5.20 -10.44
C LEU A 15 1.20 -4.34 -10.21
N SER A 16 0.97 -3.90 -8.97
CA SER A 16 -0.16 -3.02 -8.65
C SER A 16 -0.02 -1.66 -9.33
N ILE A 17 1.18 -1.08 -9.37
CA ILE A 17 1.46 0.17 -10.08
C ILE A 17 1.15 0.02 -11.58
N GLY A 18 1.66 -1.03 -12.22
CA GLY A 18 1.42 -1.29 -13.64
C GLY A 18 -0.07 -1.45 -13.94
N LEU A 19 -0.80 -2.17 -13.09
CA LEU A 19 -2.24 -2.38 -13.25
C LEU A 19 -3.03 -1.07 -13.10
N ASN A 20 -2.72 -0.25 -12.09
CA ASN A 20 -3.40 1.03 -11.88
C ASN A 20 -3.09 2.04 -13.01
N LEU A 21 -1.86 2.03 -13.56
CA LEU A 21 -1.53 2.83 -14.74
C LEU A 21 -2.31 2.37 -15.99
N ALA A 22 -2.50 1.07 -16.17
CA ALA A 22 -3.30 0.55 -17.27
C ALA A 22 -4.77 0.99 -17.14
N ILE A 23 -5.35 0.91 -15.94
CA ILE A 23 -6.71 1.41 -15.64
C ILE A 23 -6.82 2.91 -15.94
N LEU A 24 -5.86 3.71 -15.47
CA LEU A 24 -5.82 5.15 -15.74
C LEU A 24 -5.76 5.43 -17.24
N GLY A 25 -4.91 4.73 -17.97
CA GLY A 25 -4.74 4.93 -19.41
C GLY A 25 -6.01 4.62 -20.21
N THR A 26 -6.63 3.47 -19.96
CA THR A 26 -7.85 3.07 -20.68
C THR A 26 -9.05 3.95 -20.31
N ALA A 27 -9.20 4.30 -19.03
CA ALA A 27 -10.27 5.18 -18.56
C ALA A 27 -10.09 6.62 -19.07
N ALA A 28 -8.86 7.16 -19.05
CA ALA A 28 -8.57 8.51 -19.53
C ALA A 28 -8.80 8.63 -21.04
N ARG A 29 -8.36 7.63 -21.83
CA ARG A 29 -8.61 7.60 -23.27
C ARG A 29 -10.10 7.56 -23.59
N SER A 30 -10.84 6.67 -22.91
CA SER A 30 -12.30 6.56 -23.07
C SER A 30 -13.02 7.87 -22.75
N LEU A 31 -12.62 8.53 -21.65
CA LEU A 31 -13.18 9.82 -21.24
C LEU A 31 -12.83 10.95 -22.22
N HIS A 32 -11.61 10.96 -22.77
CA HIS A 32 -11.18 11.93 -23.77
C HIS A 32 -12.01 11.80 -25.06
N VAL A 33 -12.19 10.58 -25.57
CA VAL A 33 -13.01 10.32 -26.76
C VAL A 33 -14.45 10.78 -26.53
N TYR A 34 -15.03 10.44 -25.38
CA TYR A 34 -16.36 10.91 -25.00
C TYR A 34 -16.45 12.44 -24.99
N ASN A 35 -15.53 13.12 -24.32
CA ASN A 35 -15.55 14.57 -24.22
C ASN A 35 -15.32 15.28 -25.57
N SER A 36 -14.52 14.68 -26.45
CA SER A 36 -14.27 15.18 -27.81
C SER A 36 -15.43 14.94 -28.76
N GLN A 37 -16.25 13.91 -28.55
CA GLN A 37 -17.32 13.53 -29.48
C GLN A 37 -18.70 13.97 -29.03
N ARG A 38 -18.89 14.27 -27.74
CA ARG A 38 -20.19 14.72 -27.21
C ARG A 38 -20.69 16.03 -27.83
N THR A 39 -19.79 16.94 -28.23
CA THR A 39 -20.13 18.27 -28.77
C THR A 39 -20.06 18.35 -30.29
N THR A 40 -19.43 17.38 -30.94
CA THR A 40 -18.96 17.51 -32.35
C THR A 40 -19.84 16.72 -33.33
N ASN A 41 -21.04 16.34 -32.92
CA ASN A 41 -21.97 15.59 -33.76
C ASN A 41 -22.69 16.49 -34.76
N VAL A 42 -22.13 16.53 -35.99
CA VAL A 42 -22.68 17.24 -37.16
C VAL A 42 -24.01 16.64 -37.64
N TYR A 43 -24.37 15.41 -37.24
CA TYR A 43 -25.48 14.66 -37.85
C TYR A 43 -26.77 14.54 -37.01
N PHE A 44 -26.96 15.25 -35.89
CA PHE A 44 -28.19 15.21 -35.07
C PHE A 44 -28.69 13.81 -34.61
N LEU A 45 -27.99 12.71 -34.91
CA LEU A 45 -28.27 11.42 -34.30
C LEU A 45 -27.64 11.37 -32.90
N PRO A 46 -28.40 11.05 -31.84
CA PRO A 46 -27.87 10.89 -30.49
C PRO A 46 -27.06 9.58 -30.40
N VAL A 47 -25.88 9.57 -31.02
CA VAL A 47 -24.87 8.51 -30.89
C VAL A 47 -24.43 8.32 -29.43
N TRP A 48 -24.56 9.38 -28.64
CA TRP A 48 -24.34 9.41 -27.20
C TRP A 48 -25.68 9.71 -26.51
N SER A 49 -26.11 8.86 -25.56
CA SER A 49 -27.25 9.16 -24.68
C SER A 49 -27.07 10.51 -23.96
N GLY A 50 -28.16 11.25 -23.76
CA GLY A 50 -28.14 12.58 -23.11
C GLY A 50 -27.79 12.55 -21.60
N HIS A 51 -27.84 11.37 -20.96
CA HIS A 51 -27.67 11.20 -19.52
C HIS A 51 -26.64 10.10 -19.17
N PHE A 52 -25.43 10.22 -19.69
CA PHE A 52 -24.33 9.37 -19.23
C PHE A 52 -23.92 9.67 -17.79
N ASP A 53 -23.84 8.63 -16.97
CA ASP A 53 -23.23 8.74 -15.66
C ASP A 53 -21.70 8.63 -15.79
N THR A 54 -21.02 9.79 -15.90
CA THR A 54 -19.55 9.84 -15.94
C THR A 54 -18.91 9.72 -14.56
N ARG A 55 -19.71 9.63 -13.49
CA ARG A 55 -19.19 9.58 -12.12
C ARG A 55 -18.35 8.32 -11.89
N GLU A 56 -18.74 7.21 -12.51
CA GLU A 56 -17.99 5.95 -12.48
C GLU A 56 -16.56 6.10 -12.99
N LEU A 57 -16.42 6.60 -14.21
CA LEU A 57 -15.11 6.81 -14.85
C LEU A 57 -14.28 7.81 -14.05
N SER A 58 -14.88 8.91 -13.60
CA SER A 58 -14.15 9.91 -12.80
C SER A 58 -13.69 9.35 -11.44
N ALA A 59 -14.52 8.53 -10.78
CA ALA A 59 -14.17 7.87 -9.53
C ALA A 59 -13.09 6.82 -9.74
N LEU A 60 -13.17 6.06 -10.84
CA LEU A 60 -12.17 5.06 -11.19
C LEU A 60 -10.80 5.70 -11.48
N ILE A 61 -10.78 6.80 -12.24
CA ILE A 61 -9.56 7.58 -12.50
C ILE A 61 -9.01 8.16 -11.18
N GLY A 62 -9.87 8.77 -10.36
CA GLY A 62 -9.45 9.34 -9.09
C GLY A 62 -8.86 8.30 -8.13
N THR A 63 -9.56 7.18 -7.93
CA THR A 63 -9.12 6.10 -7.02
C THR A 63 -7.84 5.44 -7.52
N SER A 64 -7.73 5.10 -8.81
CA SER A 64 -6.52 4.49 -9.37
C SER A 64 -5.31 5.43 -9.34
N ALA A 65 -5.49 6.74 -9.53
CA ALA A 65 -4.43 7.74 -9.38
C ALA A 65 -3.91 7.81 -7.93
N VAL A 66 -4.81 7.83 -6.94
CA VAL A 66 -4.40 7.85 -5.54
C VAL A 66 -3.72 6.55 -5.14
N ILE A 67 -4.26 5.39 -5.55
CA ILE A 67 -3.63 4.09 -5.30
C ILE A 67 -2.24 4.02 -5.93
N PHE A 68 -2.05 4.54 -7.14
CA PHE A 68 -0.73 4.64 -7.77
C PHE A 68 0.25 5.45 -6.91
N LEU A 69 -0.14 6.63 -6.44
CA LEU A 69 0.71 7.47 -5.59
C LEU A 69 1.04 6.78 -4.26
N LEU A 70 0.05 6.15 -3.63
CA LEU A 70 0.23 5.42 -2.38
C LEU A 70 1.20 4.24 -2.55
N ASN A 71 1.07 3.45 -3.63
CA ASN A 71 2.02 2.38 -3.94
C ASN A 71 3.43 2.91 -4.26
N ALA A 72 3.55 4.08 -4.89
CA ALA A 72 4.85 4.74 -5.09
C ALA A 72 5.50 5.12 -3.76
N VAL A 73 4.73 5.63 -2.80
CA VAL A 73 5.22 5.91 -1.42
C VAL A 73 5.68 4.63 -0.74
N VAL A 74 4.95 3.52 -0.88
CA VAL A 74 5.38 2.21 -0.36
C VAL A 74 6.72 1.80 -0.99
N LEU A 75 6.84 1.94 -2.31
CA LEU A 75 8.06 1.60 -3.04
C LEU A 75 9.25 2.42 -2.52
N VAL A 76 9.11 3.74 -2.40
CA VAL A 76 10.16 4.62 -1.85
C VAL A 76 10.50 4.26 -0.41
N SER A 77 9.49 3.92 0.41
CA SER A 77 9.69 3.51 1.81
C SER A 77 10.46 2.19 1.95
N LEU A 78 10.48 1.34 0.91
CA LEU A 78 11.31 0.13 0.89
C LEU A 78 12.79 0.42 0.63
N PHE A 79 13.10 1.51 -0.09
CA PHE A 79 14.47 1.93 -0.38
C PHE A 79 15.06 2.83 0.70
N VAL A 80 14.25 3.70 1.30
CA VAL A 80 14.72 4.69 2.28
C VAL A 80 14.54 4.16 3.71
N THR A 81 15.64 3.84 4.40
CA THR A 81 15.63 3.34 5.78
C THR A 81 15.48 4.42 6.85
N ALA A 82 15.52 5.70 6.46
CA ALA A 82 15.48 6.84 7.40
C ALA A 82 14.06 7.18 7.90
N LEU A 83 13.00 6.68 7.27
CA LEU A 83 11.61 6.95 7.66
C LEU A 83 11.04 5.83 8.53
N PRO A 84 9.95 6.08 9.28
CA PRO A 84 9.17 5.03 9.95
C PRO A 84 8.43 4.16 8.91
N ALA A 85 9.21 3.36 8.17
CA ALA A 85 8.77 2.63 6.98
C ALA A 85 7.58 1.73 7.29
N ASN A 86 7.56 1.07 8.45
CA ASN A 86 6.46 0.20 8.83
C ASN A 86 5.13 0.96 8.95
N ALA A 87 5.12 2.14 9.59
CA ALA A 87 3.91 2.94 9.78
C ALA A 87 3.39 3.51 8.45
N LEU A 88 4.30 4.01 7.60
CA LEU A 88 3.95 4.54 6.28
C LEU A 88 3.42 3.45 5.34
N ILE A 89 4.05 2.27 5.34
CA ILE A 89 3.61 1.15 4.52
C ILE A 89 2.21 0.70 4.93
N LEU A 90 1.91 0.60 6.23
CA LEU A 90 0.57 0.25 6.69
C LEU A 90 -0.46 1.30 6.34
N LEU A 91 -0.18 2.58 6.62
CA LEU A 91 -1.12 3.66 6.33
C LEU A 91 -1.42 3.72 4.84
N SER A 92 -0.39 3.57 4.02
CA SER A 92 -0.53 3.56 2.56
C SER A 92 -1.32 2.35 2.05
N THR A 93 -1.00 1.14 2.51
CA THR A 93 -1.69 -0.09 2.07
C THR A 93 -3.13 -0.17 2.60
N THR A 94 -3.40 0.28 3.83
CA THR A 94 -4.77 0.37 4.36
C THR A 94 -5.61 1.34 3.56
N LEU A 95 -5.12 2.56 3.32
CA LEU A 95 -5.83 3.56 2.53
C LEU A 95 -6.05 3.08 1.09
N SER A 96 -5.05 2.47 0.47
CA SER A 96 -5.16 1.89 -0.88
C SER A 96 -6.19 0.76 -0.94
N THR A 97 -6.25 -0.09 0.08
CA THR A 97 -7.23 -1.19 0.17
C THR A 97 -8.65 -0.63 0.32
N LEU A 98 -8.84 0.40 1.15
CA LEU A 98 -10.13 1.07 1.33
C LEU A 98 -10.60 1.72 0.02
N LEU A 99 -9.71 2.45 -0.66
CA LEU A 99 -10.02 3.08 -1.95
C LEU A 99 -10.36 2.03 -3.02
N SER A 100 -9.62 0.92 -3.07
CA SER A 100 -9.90 -0.16 -4.01
C SER A 100 -11.22 -0.87 -3.72
N LEU A 101 -11.60 -1.01 -2.44
CA LEU A 101 -12.90 -1.55 -2.05
C LEU A 101 -14.04 -0.61 -2.49
N ILE A 102 -13.88 0.70 -2.28
CA ILE A 102 -14.84 1.71 -2.73
C ILE A 102 -15.00 1.64 -4.25
N ALA A 103 -13.89 1.57 -5.00
CA ALA A 103 -13.93 1.45 -6.45
C ALA A 103 -14.66 0.18 -6.91
N LEU A 104 -14.40 -0.96 -6.27
CA LEU A 104 -15.06 -2.23 -6.56
C LEU A 104 -16.57 -2.18 -6.27
N ILE A 105 -16.95 -1.65 -5.11
CA ILE A 105 -18.37 -1.51 -4.72
C ILE A 105 -19.08 -0.56 -5.68
N PHE A 106 -18.47 0.59 -6.00
CA PHE A 106 -19.05 1.56 -6.91
C PHE A 106 -19.31 0.94 -8.29
N SER A 107 -18.29 0.29 -8.84
CA SER A 107 -18.34 -0.46 -10.11
C SER A 107 -19.47 -1.51 -10.08
N SER A 108 -19.53 -2.33 -9.02
CA SER A 108 -20.55 -3.38 -8.87
C SER A 108 -21.98 -2.82 -8.75
N VAL A 109 -22.17 -1.72 -8.00
CA VAL A 109 -23.47 -1.09 -7.81
C VAL A 109 -23.98 -0.49 -9.12
N LEU A 110 -23.12 0.17 -9.90
CA LEU A 110 -23.53 0.76 -11.18
C LEU A 110 -23.81 -0.30 -12.24
N ASN A 111 -23.10 -1.45 -12.18
CA ASN A 111 -23.36 -2.58 -13.07
C ASN A 111 -24.64 -3.37 -12.71
N THR A 112 -25.10 -3.31 -11.45
CA THR A 112 -26.33 -4.02 -11.01
C THR A 112 -27.57 -3.13 -11.06
N ARG A 113 -27.41 -1.83 -10.84
CA ARG A 113 -28.49 -0.83 -10.91
C ARG A 113 -28.43 -0.10 -12.24
N HIS A 114 -28.84 -0.77 -13.30
CA HIS A 114 -29.13 -0.13 -14.59
C HIS A 114 -30.61 0.31 -14.62
N PRO A 115 -30.99 1.52 -14.18
CA PRO A 115 -32.24 2.09 -14.67
C PRO A 115 -32.07 2.30 -16.19
N ALA A 116 -33.10 1.95 -16.96
CA ALA A 116 -33.08 2.03 -18.44
C ALA A 116 -32.67 3.42 -18.97
N ASP A 117 -32.76 4.46 -18.15
CA ASP A 117 -32.51 5.86 -18.51
C ASP A 117 -31.07 6.35 -18.23
N ARG A 118 -30.21 5.58 -17.56
CA ARG A 118 -28.80 5.97 -17.28
C ARG A 118 -27.83 4.87 -17.69
N ALA A 119 -27.48 4.84 -18.97
CA ALA A 119 -26.43 3.97 -19.47
C ALA A 119 -25.05 4.43 -18.98
N THR A 120 -24.20 3.49 -18.57
CA THR A 120 -22.77 3.76 -18.34
C THR A 120 -22.05 3.74 -19.69
N LEU A 121 -20.83 4.30 -19.74
CA LEU A 121 -20.06 4.31 -20.97
C LEU A 121 -19.74 2.89 -21.45
N GLN A 122 -19.52 1.96 -20.50
CA GLN A 122 -19.31 0.54 -20.78
C GLN A 122 -20.55 -0.11 -21.38
N SER A 123 -21.71 -0.03 -20.71
CA SER A 123 -22.90 -0.72 -21.19
C SER A 123 -23.34 -0.18 -22.56
N TRP A 124 -23.26 1.14 -22.76
CA TRP A 124 -23.59 1.76 -24.05
C TRP A 124 -22.65 1.33 -25.17
N THR A 125 -21.33 1.48 -24.98
CA THR A 125 -20.35 1.13 -26.04
C THR A 125 -20.41 -0.34 -26.40
N CYS A 126 -20.66 -1.22 -25.43
CA CYS A 126 -20.80 -2.65 -25.69
C CYS A 126 -22.16 -3.05 -26.30
N THR A 127 -23.26 -2.34 -26.00
CA THR A 127 -24.54 -2.52 -26.71
C THR A 127 -24.41 -2.14 -28.19
N TRP A 128 -23.76 -1.02 -28.49
CA TRP A 128 -23.54 -0.59 -29.88
C TRP A 128 -22.56 -1.48 -30.64
N HIS A 129 -21.61 -2.12 -29.95
CA HIS A 129 -20.77 -3.16 -30.55
C HIS A 129 -21.59 -4.39 -30.98
N SER A 130 -22.62 -4.79 -30.22
CA SER A 130 -23.40 -6.01 -30.51
C SER A 130 -24.41 -5.86 -31.64
N ILE A 131 -24.58 -4.66 -32.23
CA ILE A 131 -25.53 -4.40 -33.32
C ILE A 131 -24.74 -4.39 -34.65
N PRO A 132 -24.71 -5.51 -35.40
CA PRO A 132 -24.05 -5.54 -36.69
C PRO A 132 -24.80 -4.68 -37.72
N ASN A 133 -24.06 -4.04 -38.63
CA ASN A 133 -24.56 -3.39 -39.86
C ASN A 133 -25.20 -2.00 -39.77
N GLN A 134 -25.04 -1.24 -38.69
CA GLN A 134 -25.50 0.16 -38.61
C GLN A 134 -24.38 1.21 -38.62
N ASN A 135 -23.49 1.24 -39.62
CA ASN A 135 -22.46 2.30 -39.81
C ASN A 135 -21.78 2.79 -38.50
N VAL A 136 -21.63 1.92 -37.50
CA VAL A 136 -21.14 2.31 -36.19
C VAL A 136 -19.64 2.56 -36.34
N PRO A 137 -19.12 3.71 -35.90
CA PRO A 137 -17.70 4.00 -36.00
C PRO A 137 -16.86 2.88 -35.36
N ARG A 138 -15.84 2.36 -36.07
CA ARG A 138 -15.00 1.24 -35.59
C ARG A 138 -14.38 1.47 -34.20
N GLN A 139 -14.23 2.73 -33.79
CA GLN A 139 -13.78 3.14 -32.46
C GLN A 139 -14.62 2.58 -31.30
N TYR A 140 -15.90 2.24 -31.50
CA TYR A 140 -16.77 1.68 -30.45
C TYR A 140 -16.32 0.29 -30.00
N ASP A 141 -15.75 -0.50 -30.90
CA ASP A 141 -15.20 -1.82 -30.61
C ASP A 141 -14.04 -1.72 -29.59
N THR A 142 -13.09 -0.84 -29.89
CA THR A 142 -11.95 -0.57 -29.00
C THR A 142 -12.41 0.02 -27.67
N LEU A 143 -13.38 0.95 -27.69
CA LEU A 143 -13.92 1.55 -26.46
C LEU A 143 -14.64 0.54 -25.55
N CYS A 144 -15.41 -0.40 -26.12
CA CYS A 144 -16.04 -1.46 -25.32
C CYS A 144 -14.98 -2.33 -24.64
N HIS A 145 -13.93 -2.73 -25.36
CA HIS A 145 -12.85 -3.52 -24.78
C HIS A 145 -12.06 -2.75 -23.71
N GLU A 146 -11.75 -1.47 -23.94
CA GLU A 146 -11.00 -0.62 -23.00
C GLU A 146 -11.78 -0.37 -21.70
N THR A 147 -13.06 -0.03 -21.79
CA THR A 147 -13.93 0.21 -20.62
C THR A 147 -14.21 -1.07 -19.85
N ARG A 148 -14.47 -2.18 -20.56
CA ARG A 148 -14.64 -3.51 -19.95
C ARG A 148 -13.38 -3.94 -19.22
N PHE A 149 -12.20 -3.76 -19.83
CA PHE A 149 -10.92 -4.05 -19.18
C PHE A 149 -10.79 -3.23 -17.89
N ALA A 150 -10.98 -1.91 -17.95
CA ALA A 150 -10.86 -1.02 -16.79
C ALA A 150 -11.74 -1.49 -15.61
N PHE A 151 -12.99 -1.86 -15.89
CA PHE A 151 -13.93 -2.38 -14.90
C PHE A 151 -13.46 -3.70 -14.28
N TYR A 152 -13.18 -4.71 -15.11
CA TYR A 152 -12.79 -6.03 -14.60
C TYR A 152 -11.43 -6.02 -13.90
N THR A 153 -10.53 -5.10 -14.25
CA THR A 153 -9.25 -4.93 -13.58
C THR A 153 -9.33 -4.37 -12.16
N THR A 154 -10.49 -3.83 -11.74
CA THR A 154 -10.70 -3.44 -10.33
C THR A 154 -10.63 -4.63 -9.37
N ILE A 155 -11.05 -5.82 -9.81
CA ILE A 155 -11.03 -7.06 -9.03
C ILE A 155 -9.58 -7.50 -8.72
N PRO A 156 -8.69 -7.74 -9.70
CA PRO A 156 -7.31 -8.08 -9.42
C PRO A 156 -6.57 -6.95 -8.71
N SER A 157 -6.91 -5.67 -8.97
CA SER A 157 -6.33 -4.54 -8.22
C SER A 157 -6.65 -4.65 -6.73
N PHE A 158 -7.91 -4.94 -6.38
CA PHE A 158 -8.33 -5.16 -4.99
C PHE A 158 -7.62 -6.34 -4.33
N LEU A 159 -7.49 -7.47 -5.04
CA LEU A 159 -6.75 -8.64 -4.54
C LEU A 159 -5.28 -8.32 -4.26
N LEU A 160 -4.63 -7.55 -5.14
CA LEU A 160 -3.25 -7.10 -4.93
C LEU A 160 -3.13 -6.21 -3.70
N GLN A 161 -4.07 -5.28 -3.48
CA GLN A 161 -4.09 -4.42 -2.30
C GLN A 161 -4.29 -5.21 -1.00
N LEU A 162 -5.17 -6.22 -1.00
CA LEU A 162 -5.33 -7.13 0.14
C LEU A 162 -4.06 -7.93 0.44
N LEU A 163 -3.39 -8.43 -0.59
CA LEU A 163 -2.12 -9.15 -0.40
C LEU A 163 -1.04 -8.23 0.19
N LEU A 164 -0.93 -6.99 -0.29
CA LEU A 164 -0.01 -6.00 0.28
C LEU A 164 -0.33 -5.68 1.75
N LEU A 165 -1.61 -5.52 2.09
CA LEU A 165 -2.04 -5.29 3.47
C LEU A 165 -1.75 -6.49 4.38
N SER A 166 -1.93 -7.72 3.89
CA SER A 166 -1.61 -8.93 4.67
C SER A 166 -0.11 -9.06 4.96
N LEU A 167 0.76 -8.69 3.99
CA LEU A 167 2.20 -8.62 4.21
C LEU A 167 2.57 -7.51 5.23
N ALA A 168 1.95 -6.34 5.12
CA ALA A 168 2.21 -5.25 6.06
C ALA A 168 1.79 -5.62 7.50
N THR A 169 0.63 -6.25 7.67
CA THR A 169 0.13 -6.66 9.00
C THR A 169 0.95 -7.79 9.62
N THR A 170 1.35 -8.80 8.84
CA THR A 170 2.20 -9.90 9.33
C THR A 170 3.58 -9.44 9.77
N THR A 171 4.19 -8.48 9.05
CA THR A 171 5.49 -7.89 9.45
C THR A 171 5.39 -7.08 10.75
N LEU A 172 4.31 -6.34 10.94
CA LEU A 172 4.06 -5.67 12.21
C LEU A 172 3.83 -6.62 13.36
N PHE A 173 2.99 -7.64 13.15
CA PHE A 173 2.59 -8.53 14.21
C PHE A 173 3.76 -9.39 14.70
N SER A 174 4.61 -9.85 13.77
CA SER A 174 5.88 -10.51 14.11
C SER A 174 6.83 -9.56 14.85
N SER A 175 6.96 -8.31 14.42
CA SER A 175 7.78 -7.30 15.10
C SER A 175 7.29 -6.99 16.52
N ARG A 176 5.97 -6.87 16.74
CA ARG A 176 5.38 -6.66 18.07
C ARG A 176 5.60 -7.85 18.99
N ARG A 177 5.40 -9.08 18.48
CA ARG A 177 5.65 -10.32 19.24
C ARG A 177 7.11 -10.41 19.68
N GLN A 178 8.05 -10.13 18.79
CA GLN A 178 9.47 -10.16 19.12
C GLN A 178 9.84 -9.13 20.20
N HIS A 179 9.33 -7.90 20.09
CA HIS A 179 9.56 -6.87 21.12
C HIS A 179 8.91 -7.22 22.46
N SER A 180 7.73 -7.86 22.45
CA SER A 180 7.09 -8.33 23.69
C SER A 180 7.90 -9.43 24.35
N ASN A 181 8.43 -10.37 23.59
CA ASN A 181 9.26 -11.46 24.11
C ASN A 181 10.58 -10.93 24.69
N ILE A 182 11.27 -10.02 23.99
CA ILE A 182 12.50 -9.40 24.49
C ILE A 182 12.26 -8.65 25.81
N ARG A 183 11.14 -7.91 25.92
CA ARG A 183 10.80 -7.20 27.15
C ARG A 183 10.53 -8.15 28.32
N LEU A 184 9.91 -9.31 28.06
CA LEU A 184 9.69 -10.36 29.06
C LEU A 184 11.01 -11.02 29.48
N ASP A 185 11.93 -11.25 28.54
CA ASP A 185 13.25 -11.80 28.84
C ASP A 185 14.11 -10.82 29.65
N GLU A 186 14.07 -9.52 29.33
CA GLU A 186 14.78 -8.46 30.08
C GLU A 186 14.26 -8.36 31.53
N GLU A 187 12.93 -8.42 31.74
CA GLU A 187 12.34 -8.43 33.09
C GLU A 187 12.72 -9.69 33.87
N LYS A 188 12.79 -10.86 33.21
CA LYS A 188 13.23 -12.11 33.81
C LYS A 188 14.70 -12.08 34.24
N ASP A 189 15.59 -11.56 33.40
CA ASP A 189 17.01 -11.45 33.71
C ASP A 189 17.27 -10.50 34.89
N HIS A 190 16.53 -9.39 34.97
CA HIS A 190 16.61 -8.47 36.10
C HIS A 190 16.23 -9.14 37.44
N HIS A 191 15.24 -10.04 37.45
CA HIS A 191 14.88 -10.80 38.66
C HIS A 191 15.91 -11.86 39.05
N GLU A 192 16.53 -12.55 38.08
CA GLU A 192 17.60 -13.52 38.33
C GLU A 192 18.88 -12.84 38.89
N LEU A 193 19.26 -11.68 38.36
CA LEU A 193 20.41 -10.89 38.82
C LEU A 193 20.21 -10.32 40.24
N ALA A 194 18.98 -9.95 40.61
CA ALA A 194 18.65 -9.51 41.97
C ALA A 194 18.69 -10.67 42.98
N SER A 195 18.35 -11.89 42.56
CA SER A 195 18.37 -13.10 43.39
C SER A 195 19.79 -13.65 43.61
N ARG A 196 20.72 -13.43 42.66
CA ARG A 196 22.11 -13.92 42.71
C ARG A 196 23.12 -13.00 43.40
N ARG A 197 22.71 -11.96 44.12
CA ARG A 197 23.64 -11.18 44.97
C ARG A 197 23.99 -12.01 46.22
N PRO A 198 25.21 -12.55 46.35
CA PRO A 198 25.46 -13.63 47.29
C PRO A 198 25.77 -13.10 48.69
N GLN A 199 25.33 -13.89 49.67
CA GLN A 199 26.07 -14.21 50.90
C GLN A 199 27.59 -14.08 50.68
N SER A 200 28.16 -12.93 51.04
CA SER A 200 29.60 -12.73 51.10
C SER A 200 30.04 -12.82 52.56
N PHE A 201 30.47 -14.03 52.94
CA PHE A 201 31.49 -14.35 53.93
C PHE A 201 31.70 -13.36 55.10
N ASP A 202 31.02 -13.64 56.22
CA ASP A 202 31.52 -13.27 57.55
C ASP A 202 32.77 -14.11 57.85
N THR A 203 33.96 -13.52 57.70
CA THR A 203 35.18 -14.06 58.31
C THR A 203 35.59 -13.13 59.44
N LYS A 204 35.33 -13.60 60.67
CA LYS A 204 35.70 -12.99 61.94
C LYS A 204 37.23 -12.89 62.04
N ALA A 205 37.76 -11.68 62.08
CA ALA A 205 39.11 -11.40 62.56
C ALA A 205 39.11 -10.12 63.39
N THR A 206 39.46 -10.29 64.67
CA THR A 206 39.58 -9.28 65.73
C THR A 206 40.91 -8.52 65.61
N GLU A 207 40.83 -7.20 65.81
CA GLU A 207 41.84 -6.19 66.22
C GLU A 207 43.34 -6.43 65.98
N ALA A 208 44.03 -5.44 65.38
CA ALA A 208 44.90 -4.49 66.12
C ALA A 208 45.72 -3.55 65.21
N SER A 209 45.82 -2.29 65.66
CA SER A 209 46.92 -1.30 65.50
C SER A 209 47.28 -0.70 64.12
N LEU A 210 47.01 0.61 63.99
CA LEU A 210 47.90 1.63 63.37
C LEU A 210 49.30 1.61 64.06
N PRO A 211 50.41 2.14 63.49
CA PRO A 211 50.46 3.44 62.80
C PRO A 211 51.50 3.64 61.65
N GLU A 212 51.29 4.76 60.92
CA GLU A 212 52.30 5.76 60.50
C GLU A 212 53.42 5.48 59.47
N SER A 213 53.51 6.41 58.51
CA SER A 213 54.67 6.83 57.69
C SER A 213 55.20 5.88 56.60
N MET A 214 55.18 6.32 55.34
CA MET A 214 56.40 6.82 54.65
C MET A 214 56.06 7.26 53.21
N ARG A 215 56.35 8.53 52.89
CA ARG A 215 56.56 9.05 51.52
C ARG A 215 57.66 8.24 50.80
N VAL A 216 57.66 8.31 49.45
CA VAL A 216 58.79 8.17 48.48
C VAL A 216 58.29 7.29 47.32
N VAL A 217 58.45 7.54 46.02
CA VAL A 217 59.04 8.58 45.16
C VAL A 217 58.51 8.25 43.75
N ALA A 218 58.21 9.24 42.92
CA ALA A 218 58.01 9.03 41.48
C ALA A 218 59.36 8.73 40.80
N PRO A 219 59.37 8.01 39.67
CA PRO A 219 59.98 8.68 38.53
C PRO A 219 59.22 8.53 37.20
N LYS A 220 59.12 9.69 36.58
CA LYS A 220 59.12 10.06 35.16
C LYS A 220 60.03 9.19 34.27
N GLN A 221 59.54 8.73 33.10
CA GLN A 221 60.17 8.62 31.76
C GLN A 221 59.03 8.25 30.77
N GLU A 222 58.63 8.98 29.71
CA GLU A 222 59.28 9.64 28.56
C GLU A 222 59.76 8.70 27.43
N PHE A 223 59.30 8.99 26.20
CA PHE A 223 59.65 8.46 24.86
C PHE A 223 59.21 7.01 24.53
N ARG A 224 58.62 6.71 23.36
CA ARG A 224 58.80 7.26 22.00
C ARG A 224 57.52 7.07 21.18
#